data_AF-A0A3M1YLZ4-F1
#
_entry.id   AF-A0A3M1YLZ4-F1
#
_cell.length_a   1.000
_cell.length_b   1.000
_cell.length_c   1.000
_cell.angle_alpha   90.00
_cell.angle_beta   90.00
_cell.angle_gamma   90.00
#
_symmetry.space_group_name_H-M   'P 1'
#
loop_
_entity.id
_entity.type
_entity.pdbx_description
1 polymer ?
#
loop_
_entity_poly.entity_id
_entity_poly.type
_entity_poly.pdbx_seq_one_letter_code
_entity_poly.pdbx_strand_id
1 'polypeptide(L)'
;MDREEALARATEVQARYADMLMGKKHVVGVGVGLRKRGGELTQEIALVVMVEKKLPEDELDPEDLLPKELDGVPIDVQETGTIEAL
;
A
#
# COMPACT_ATOMS: atom_id res chain seq x y z
N MET A 1 -8.37 19.59 -1.06
CA MET A 1 -7.65 18.76 -0.09
C MET A 1 -6.22 19.21 -0.10
N ASP A 2 -5.81 19.81 1.01
CA ASP A 2 -4.42 20.17 1.23
C ASP A 2 -3.60 18.87 1.37
N ARG A 3 -2.40 18.86 0.79
CA ARG A 3 -1.52 17.68 0.82
C ARG A 3 -1.22 17.22 2.25
N GLU A 4 -1.17 18.16 3.19
CA GLU A 4 -0.99 17.91 4.62
C GLU A 4 -2.16 17.13 5.23
N GLU A 5 -3.39 17.49 4.88
CA GLU A 5 -4.61 16.81 5.32
C GLU A 5 -4.67 15.37 4.77
N ALA A 6 -4.32 15.19 3.49
CA ALA A 6 -4.25 13.87 2.87
C ALA A 6 -3.19 12.97 3.52
N LEU A 7 -2.03 13.55 3.89
CA LEU A 7 -0.97 12.85 4.60
C LEU A 7 -1.39 12.46 6.02
N ALA A 8 -2.04 13.36 6.75
CA ALA A 8 -2.54 13.11 8.10
C ALA A 8 -3.59 11.98 8.08
N ARG A 9 -4.55 12.04 7.16
CA ARG A 9 -5.56 10.99 6.97
C ARG A 9 -4.90 9.66 6.62
N ALA A 10 -3.99 9.63 5.66
CA ALA A 10 -3.30 8.40 5.28
C ALA A 10 -2.48 7.81 6.42
N THR A 11 -1.87 8.66 7.27
CA THR A 11 -1.15 8.23 8.47
C THR A 11 -2.09 7.61 9.52
N GLU A 12 -3.26 8.21 9.76
CA GLU A 12 -4.25 7.64 10.67
C GLU A 12 -4.75 6.28 10.17
N VAL A 13 -5.08 6.18 8.88
CA VAL A 13 -5.55 4.93 8.26
C VAL A 13 -4.44 3.88 8.29
N GLN A 14 -3.19 4.27 8.03
CA GLN A 14 -2.04 3.36 8.18
C GLN A 14 -1.94 2.83 9.61
N ALA A 15 -2.00 3.70 10.62
CA ALA A 15 -1.92 3.25 12.02
C ALA A 15 -3.09 2.33 12.40
N ARG A 16 -4.28 2.56 11.84
CA ARG A 16 -5.48 1.73 12.10
C ARG A 16 -5.41 0.34 11.46
N TYR A 17 -4.85 0.25 10.25
CA TYR A 17 -4.92 -0.97 9.44
C TYR A 17 -3.57 -1.67 9.23
N ALA A 18 -2.45 -1.10 9.71
CA ALA A 18 -1.11 -1.67 9.54
C ALA A 18 -1.04 -3.12 9.99
N ASP A 19 -1.55 -3.46 11.19
CA ASP A 19 -1.51 -4.83 11.70
C ASP A 19 -2.32 -5.81 10.84
N MET A 20 -3.50 -5.38 10.37
CA MET A 20 -4.34 -6.20 9.49
C MET A 20 -3.67 -6.43 8.13
N LEU A 21 -3.02 -5.41 7.57
CA LEU A 21 -2.29 -5.50 6.31
C LEU A 21 -1.03 -6.35 6.44
N MET A 22 -0.26 -6.18 7.51
CA MET A 22 0.93 -6.98 7.83
C MET A 22 0.61 -8.45 8.12
N GLY A 23 -0.64 -8.76 8.49
CA GLY A 23 -1.11 -10.13 8.67
C GLY A 23 -1.36 -10.90 7.35
N LYS A 24 -1.38 -10.22 6.20
CA LYS A 24 -1.57 -10.85 4.89
C LYS A 24 -0.30 -11.53 4.42
N LYS A 25 -0.44 -12.69 3.77
CA LYS A 25 0.66 -13.62 3.51
C LYS A 25 1.80 -13.03 2.68
N HIS A 26 1.47 -12.12 1.77
CA HIS A 26 2.41 -11.56 0.80
C HIS A 26 2.90 -10.15 1.15
N VAL A 27 2.41 -9.57 2.25
CA VAL A 27 2.76 -8.20 2.67
C VAL A 27 4.02 -8.21 3.52
N VAL A 28 5.01 -7.41 3.10
CA VAL A 28 6.30 -7.27 3.79
C VAL A 28 6.46 -5.92 4.48
N GLY A 29 5.59 -4.95 4.16
CA GLY A 29 5.56 -3.67 4.88
C GLY A 29 4.43 -2.75 4.42
N VAL A 30 4.15 -1.74 5.25
CA VAL A 30 3.09 -0.75 5.00
C VAL A 30 3.61 0.64 5.36
N GLY A 31 3.46 1.58 4.43
CA GLY A 31 3.82 2.98 4.63
C GLY A 31 2.82 3.94 4.02
N VAL A 32 3.09 5.24 4.17
CA VAL A 32 2.33 6.31 3.53
C VAL A 32 3.26 7.00 2.53
N GLY A 33 2.79 7.18 1.31
CA GLY A 33 3.63 7.73 0.25
C GLY A 33 2.84 8.20 -0.95
N LEU A 34 3.59 8.59 -1.98
CA LEU A 34 3.01 8.91 -3.28
C LEU A 34 2.70 7.61 -4.03
N ARG A 35 1.49 7.53 -4.56
CA ARG A 35 1.04 6.41 -5.38
C ARG A 35 1.85 6.34 -6.67
N LYS A 36 2.20 5.13 -7.11
CA LYS A 36 2.73 4.88 -8.46
C LYS A 36 1.64 4.38 -9.40
N ARG A 37 1.61 4.87 -10.63
CA ARG A 37 0.77 4.33 -11.72
C ARG A 37 1.62 4.20 -12.97
N GLY A 38 1.60 3.02 -13.61
CA GLY A 38 2.41 2.78 -14.82
C GLY A 38 3.94 2.89 -14.61
N GLY A 39 4.42 2.79 -13.38
CA GLY A 39 5.84 2.99 -13.03
C GLY A 39 6.21 4.44 -12.65
N GLU A 40 5.29 5.39 -12.82
CA GLU A 40 5.54 6.81 -12.53
C GLU A 40 4.93 7.22 -11.18
N LEU A 41 5.64 8.05 -10.42
CA LEU A 41 5.14 8.66 -9.19
C LEU A 41 4.07 9.69 -9.53
N THR A 42 2.92 9.58 -8.86
CA THR A 42 1.83 10.55 -8.96
C THR A 42 1.89 11.55 -7.81
N GLN A 43 1.01 12.57 -7.84
CA GLN A 43 0.86 13.52 -6.72
C GLN A 43 -0.20 13.05 -5.69
N GLU A 44 -0.76 11.86 -5.86
CA GLU A 44 -1.81 11.30 -5.01
C GLU A 44 -1.16 10.60 -3.80
N ILE A 45 -1.55 11.00 -2.58
CA ILE A 45 -1.13 10.32 -1.35
C ILE A 45 -1.93 9.03 -1.19
N ALA A 46 -1.23 7.93 -0.91
CA ALA A 46 -1.80 6.60 -0.77
C ALA A 46 -1.12 5.82 0.37
N LEU A 47 -1.82 4.78 0.82
CA LEU A 47 -1.21 3.69 1.58
C LEU A 47 -0.35 2.85 0.64
N VAL A 48 0.96 2.88 0.83
CA VAL A 48 1.90 2.07 0.07
C VAL A 48 2.06 0.74 0.79
N VAL A 49 1.51 -0.32 0.19
CA VAL A 49 1.65 -1.70 0.68
C VAL A 49 2.75 -2.37 -0.13
N MET A 50 3.79 -2.80 0.56
CA MET A 50 4.94 -3.47 0.00
C MET A 50 4.72 -4.98 0.04
N VAL A 51 4.84 -5.64 -1.10
CA VAL A 51 4.70 -7.09 -1.24
C VAL A 51 5.95 -7.71 -1.85
N GLU A 52 6.25 -8.96 -1.51
CA GLU A 52 7.40 -9.69 -2.08
C GLU A 52 7.24 -9.89 -3.59
N LYS A 53 6.02 -10.24 -4.03
CA LYS A 53 5.69 -10.47 -5.44
C LYS A 53 4.25 -10.07 -5.73
N LYS A 54 4.02 -9.40 -6.86
CA LYS A 54 2.69 -9.17 -7.43
C LYS A 54 2.22 -10.43 -8.14
N LEU A 55 1.18 -11.03 -7.59
CA LEU A 55 0.45 -12.12 -8.21
C LEU A 55 -0.81 -11.55 -8.90
N PRO A 56 -1.23 -12.15 -10.02
CA PRO A 56 -2.52 -11.81 -10.62
C PRO A 56 -3.67 -12.22 -9.68
N GLU A 57 -4.83 -11.56 -9.81
CA GLU A 57 -5.96 -11.73 -8.89
C GLU A 57 -6.49 -13.18 -8.85
N ASP A 58 -6.34 -13.93 -9.95
CA ASP A 58 -6.70 -15.35 -10.06
C ASP A 58 -5.73 -16.31 -9.35
N GLU A 59 -4.52 -15.85 -9.03
CA GLU A 59 -3.53 -16.61 -8.24
C GLU A 59 -3.53 -16.21 -6.75
N LEU A 60 -4.33 -15.21 -6.35
CA LEU A 60 -4.45 -14.75 -4.97
C LEU A 60 -5.64 -15.40 -4.27
N ASP A 61 -5.42 -15.84 -3.03
CA ASP A 61 -6.52 -16.21 -2.15
C ASP A 61 -7.41 -14.97 -1.93
N PRO A 62 -8.75 -15.11 -1.91
CA PRO A 62 -9.66 -13.99 -1.70
C PRO A 62 -9.39 -13.19 -0.42
N GLU A 63 -8.79 -13.85 0.58
CA GLU A 63 -8.40 -13.25 1.86
C GLU A 63 -7.10 -12.42 1.77
N ASP A 64 -6.23 -12.73 0.80
CA ASP A 64 -5.00 -11.99 0.53
C ASP A 64 -5.23 -10.80 -0.42
N LEU A 65 -6.35 -10.77 -1.15
CA LEU A 65 -6.75 -9.62 -1.94
C LEU A 65 -6.82 -8.36 -1.05
N LEU A 66 -6.16 -7.31 -1.52
CA LEU A 66 -6.14 -6.00 -0.87
C LEU A 66 -7.29 -5.15 -1.43
N PRO A 67 -8.03 -4.43 -0.57
CA PRO A 67 -9.03 -3.48 -1.06
C PRO A 67 -8.34 -2.35 -1.85
N LYS A 68 -9.10 -1.71 -2.74
CA LYS A 68 -8.57 -0.58 -3.55
C LYS A 68 -8.38 0.70 -2.73
N GLU A 69 -9.09 0.82 -1.61
CA GLU A 69 -9.02 1.93 -0.67
C GLU A 69 -9.44 1.47 0.74
N LEU A 70 -8.92 2.15 1.76
CA LEU A 70 -9.34 2.01 3.16
C LEU A 70 -9.69 3.39 3.70
N ASP A 71 -10.87 3.53 4.28
CA ASP A 71 -11.37 4.81 4.81
C ASP A 71 -11.19 5.99 3.82
N GLY A 72 -11.41 5.74 2.53
CA GLY A 72 -11.25 6.71 1.43
C GLY A 72 -9.81 7.13 1.14
N VAL A 73 -8.81 6.41 1.66
CA VAL A 73 -7.40 6.52 1.28
C VAL A 73 -7.08 5.40 0.29
N PRO A 74 -6.59 5.72 -0.92
CA PRO A 74 -6.27 4.70 -1.91
C PRO A 74 -5.11 3.82 -1.43
N ILE A 75 -5.16 2.54 -1.78
CA ILE A 75 -4.04 1.60 -1.58
C ILE A 75 -3.24 1.47 -2.87
N ASP A 76 -1.92 1.55 -2.73
CA ASP A 76 -0.94 1.33 -3.77
C ASP A 76 -0.08 0.13 -3.42
N VAL A 77 -0.25 -0.97 -4.15
CA VAL A 77 0.56 -2.18 -3.96
C VAL A 77 1.83 -2.05 -4.79
N GLN A 78 2.98 -2.03 -4.13
CA GLN A 78 4.29 -1.99 -4.75
C GLN A 78 5.05 -3.29 -4.46
N GLU A 79 5.61 -3.89 -5.50
CA GLU A 79 6.50 -5.03 -5.33
C GLU A 79 7.84 -4.50 -4.83
N THR A 80 8.36 -5.07 -3.75
CA THR A 80 9.71 -4.74 -3.31
C THR A 80 10.69 -5.43 -4.24
N GLY A 81 11.49 -4.65 -4.97
CA GLY A 81 12.78 -5.17 -5.43
C GLY A 81 13.66 -5.50 -4.21
N THR A 82 14.67 -6.35 -4.39
CA THR A 82 15.62 -6.72 -3.32
C THR A 82 16.06 -5.47 -2.56
N ILE A 83 15.69 -5.36 -1.28
CA ILE A 83 16.23 -4.32 -0.41
C ILE A 83 17.66 -4.76 -0.09
N GLU A 84 18.60 -4.45 -0.96
CA GLU A 84 20.02 -4.54 -0.63
C GLU A 84 20.38 -3.31 0.19
N ALA A 85 20.55 -3.51 1.50
CA ALA A 85 21.33 -2.58 2.29
C ALA A 85 22.79 -2.71 1.84
N LEU A 86 23.29 -1.72 1.09
CA LEU A 86 24.71 -1.58 0.73
C LEU A 86 25.55 -1.20 1.96
#